data_AF-A0A135SEY2-F1
#
_entry.id   AF-A0A135SEY2-F1
#
_cell.length_a   1.000
_cell.length_b   1.000
_cell.length_c   1.000
_cell.angle_alpha   90.00
_cell.angle_beta   90.00
_cell.angle_gamma   90.00
#
_symmetry.space_group_name_H-M   'P 1'
#
loop_
_entity.id
_entity.type
_entity.pdbx_description
1 polymer ?
#
loop_
_entity_poly.entity_id
_entity_poly.type
_entity_poly.pdbx_seq_one_letter_code
_entity_poly.pdbx_strand_id
1 'polypeptide(L)'
;MAQLHHSSPTPIFQSYDGAPEGSANGRPTALMLDIGGVFCNFSAVPDAPIPAKVFKRVLESSEWHSLEAGKVTQSEVFGGLTKRFALAEGALQQTIQLASSTLTLNEDFVAAVRSLKENSDGQLRVIAATNMSAESYNIVRSKIGGWDIFDDVYTSASLGVRKPEQGFFDRALKDAGLNAKSTVFVDDRPENVICAQCRGMQGVLFDKTDRVIQKLNSFFGDPVERGRSWLRAHAKGMWCISNTGMEIREQFQQLLLLHWTNDWGLVDIAQLNPPSGQWNCFPYGPPVLTTEVFPEDLDTTSIALLTLDVDLDIKQKAMDNILKYLNPDGLAYCYFDPGRPRLDPFISANVLRVFYASERGNELQPALHFMEDMLRTGAFEHGTRYYHLPDFLLYYLSELCSKNPSDSELDSLRDLLCQRLKERMGSTNDASSVGLRLLASNNMRLTNTTDRRVLLDLQGSDGSWMGYLYRYGFSGILIGSEGAITALAVKALHGAHRDSQ
;
A
#
# COMPACT_ATOMS: atom_id res chain seq x y z
N MET A 1 50.59 17.09 49.86
CA MET A 1 49.35 17.40 49.11
C MET A 1 49.64 17.26 47.63
N ALA A 2 49.45 16.05 47.08
CA ALA A 2 49.66 15.74 45.67
C ALA A 2 48.30 15.29 45.11
N GLN A 3 47.81 16.01 44.10
CA GLN A 3 46.55 15.74 43.42
C GLN A 3 46.73 14.55 42.47
N LEU A 4 45.92 13.52 42.67
CA LEU A 4 45.75 12.37 41.77
C LEU A 4 44.67 12.73 40.73
N HIS A 5 45.07 12.81 39.46
CA HIS A 5 44.14 12.81 38.33
C HIS A 5 43.65 11.37 38.09
N HIS A 6 42.35 11.15 38.24
CA HIS A 6 41.67 9.93 37.80
C HIS A 6 41.42 10.00 36.28
N SER A 7 42.05 9.09 35.53
CA SER A 7 41.68 8.76 34.15
C SER A 7 40.80 7.50 34.18
N SER A 8 39.53 7.65 33.81
CA SER A 8 38.58 6.54 33.66
C SER A 8 38.91 5.73 32.40
N PRO A 9 38.76 4.39 32.40
CA PRO A 9 38.95 3.57 31.21
C PRO A 9 37.71 3.62 30.31
N THR A 10 37.90 4.04 29.05
CA THR A 10 36.92 3.96 27.97
C THR A 10 36.75 2.50 27.53
N PRO A 11 35.52 1.97 27.37
CA PRO A 11 35.32 0.64 26.81
C PRO A 11 35.68 0.63 25.32
N ILE A 12 36.58 -0.27 24.94
CA ILE A 12 36.91 -0.56 23.55
C ILE A 12 35.71 -1.31 22.94
N PHE A 13 34.89 -0.61 22.15
CA PHE A 13 33.99 -1.26 21.20
C PHE A 13 34.84 -1.80 20.06
N GLN A 14 35.03 -3.12 20.00
CA GLN A 14 35.51 -3.78 18.79
C GLN A 14 34.43 -3.62 17.71
N SER A 15 34.79 -2.93 16.62
CA SER A 15 34.01 -2.91 15.40
C SER A 15 33.90 -4.33 14.86
N TYR A 16 32.67 -4.80 14.66
CA TYR A 16 32.40 -5.95 13.80
C TYR A 16 32.58 -5.49 12.35
N ASP A 17 33.82 -5.51 11.87
CA ASP A 17 34.13 -5.37 10.45
C ASP A 17 34.03 -6.74 9.78
N GLY A 18 33.23 -6.82 8.71
CA GLY A 18 33.22 -7.96 7.79
C GLY A 18 31.89 -8.73 7.70
N ALA A 19 30.78 -8.05 7.41
CA ALA A 19 29.68 -8.69 6.68
C ALA A 19 29.79 -8.24 5.21
N PRO A 20 29.83 -9.16 4.22
CA PRO A 20 29.81 -8.76 2.83
C PRO A 20 28.55 -7.94 2.56
N GLU A 21 28.68 -6.86 1.78
CA GLU A 21 27.57 -6.08 1.23
C GLU A 21 26.68 -7.00 0.37
N GLY A 22 25.76 -7.71 1.02
CA GLY A 22 24.74 -8.53 0.41
C GLY A 22 23.47 -7.70 0.22
N SER A 23 23.13 -7.46 -1.05
CA SER A 23 21.87 -6.89 -1.57
C SER A 23 20.80 -6.51 -0.53
N ALA A 24 20.68 -5.22 -0.25
CA ALA A 24 19.41 -4.66 0.22
C ALA A 24 18.41 -4.78 -0.93
N ASN A 25 17.52 -5.81 -0.94
CA ASN A 25 16.23 -5.90 -1.67
C ASN A 25 15.67 -7.34 -1.84
N GLY A 26 15.96 -8.29 -0.96
CA GLY A 26 15.27 -9.61 -1.00
C GLY A 26 13.87 -9.54 -0.37
N ARG A 27 12.86 -10.16 -1.01
CA ARG A 27 11.56 -10.41 -0.33
C ARG A 27 11.80 -11.32 0.89
N PRO A 28 11.12 -11.11 2.03
CA PRO A 28 11.22 -12.00 3.18
C PRO A 28 10.78 -13.42 2.83
N THR A 29 11.40 -14.42 3.46
CA THR A 29 11.17 -15.85 3.18
C THR A 29 10.63 -16.61 4.38
N ALA A 30 10.53 -15.97 5.54
CA ALA A 30 10.01 -16.58 6.75
C ALA A 30 9.05 -15.66 7.51
N LEU A 31 8.02 -16.26 8.09
CA LEU A 31 7.01 -15.63 8.92
C LEU A 31 6.95 -16.34 10.28
N MET A 32 7.37 -15.65 11.34
CA MET A 32 7.22 -16.11 12.72
C MET A 32 5.98 -15.48 13.35
N LEU A 33 5.11 -16.29 13.94
CA LEU A 33 3.81 -15.87 14.48
C LEU A 33 3.71 -16.21 15.96
N ASP A 34 3.22 -15.28 16.77
CA ASP A 34 2.64 -15.68 18.05
C ASP A 34 1.37 -16.53 17.83
N ILE A 35 1.01 -17.28 18.87
CA ILE A 35 -0.19 -18.09 18.91
C ILE A 35 -1.34 -17.35 19.59
N GLY A 36 -1.17 -16.98 20.86
CA GLY A 36 -2.21 -16.27 21.62
C GLY A 36 -2.37 -14.83 21.13
N GLY A 37 -3.61 -14.42 20.82
CA GLY A 37 -3.90 -13.06 20.35
C GLY A 37 -3.61 -12.80 18.87
N VAL A 38 -3.03 -13.78 18.16
CA VAL A 38 -2.66 -13.70 16.74
C VAL A 38 -3.28 -14.85 15.95
N PHE A 39 -2.73 -16.07 16.09
CA PHE A 39 -3.24 -17.28 15.45
C PHE A 39 -4.59 -17.73 16.05
N CYS A 40 -4.74 -17.60 17.36
CA CYS A 40 -5.97 -17.88 18.08
C CYS A 40 -6.41 -16.71 18.94
N ASN A 41 -7.71 -16.53 18.99
CA ASN A 41 -8.38 -15.57 19.85
C ASN A 41 -8.87 -16.26 21.13
N PHE A 42 -9.03 -15.49 22.18
CA PHE A 42 -9.65 -15.93 23.43
C PHE A 42 -10.75 -14.95 23.81
N SER A 43 -11.85 -15.48 24.34
CA SER A 43 -12.95 -14.66 24.87
C SER A 43 -12.91 -14.60 26.39
N ALA A 44 -13.49 -13.54 26.95
CA ALA A 44 -13.67 -13.41 28.39
C ALA A 44 -14.47 -14.60 28.95
N VAL A 45 -14.13 -15.02 30.17
CA VAL A 45 -14.83 -16.07 30.91
C VAL A 45 -15.51 -15.41 32.12
N PRO A 46 -16.80 -15.05 32.04
CA PRO A 46 -17.49 -14.31 33.10
C PRO A 46 -17.53 -15.06 34.44
N ASP A 47 -17.66 -16.39 34.38
CA ASP A 47 -17.79 -17.26 35.56
C ASP A 47 -16.47 -17.90 36.00
N ALA A 48 -15.33 -17.29 35.63
CA ALA A 48 -14.02 -17.77 36.03
C ALA A 48 -13.85 -17.66 37.57
N PRO A 49 -13.33 -18.70 38.24
CA PRO A 49 -13.03 -18.65 39.68
C PRO A 49 -12.07 -17.55 40.09
N ILE A 50 -11.22 -17.10 39.16
CA ILE A 50 -10.27 -16.00 39.37
C ILE A 50 -10.71 -14.80 38.54
N PRO A 51 -10.90 -13.60 39.14
CA PRO A 51 -11.19 -12.38 38.39
C PRO A 51 -10.10 -12.08 37.36
N ALA A 52 -10.50 -11.63 36.17
CA ALA A 52 -9.58 -11.42 35.03
C ALA A 52 -8.35 -10.56 35.36
N LYS A 53 -8.51 -9.50 36.16
CA LYS A 53 -7.39 -8.64 36.61
C LYS A 53 -6.39 -9.39 37.48
N VAL A 54 -6.86 -10.29 38.34
CA VAL A 54 -5.99 -11.12 39.19
C VAL A 54 -5.31 -12.17 38.33
N PHE A 55 -6.05 -12.84 37.44
CA PHE A 55 -5.49 -13.83 36.52
C PHE A 55 -4.38 -13.24 35.64
N LYS A 56 -4.57 -12.03 35.11
CA LYS A 56 -3.50 -11.31 34.38
C LYS A 56 -2.22 -11.14 35.21
N ARG A 57 -2.34 -10.73 36.48
CA ARG A 57 -1.18 -10.61 37.39
C ARG A 57 -0.54 -11.95 37.72
N VAL A 58 -1.30 -13.04 37.69
CA VAL A 58 -0.77 -14.41 37.83
C VAL A 58 0.09 -14.74 36.61
N LEU A 59 -0.40 -14.50 35.39
CA LEU A 59 0.35 -14.75 34.15
C LEU A 59 1.62 -13.91 34.02
N GLU A 60 1.63 -12.71 34.59
CA GLU A 60 2.79 -11.79 34.59
C GLU A 60 3.81 -12.10 35.70
N SER A 61 3.61 -13.17 36.47
CA SER A 61 4.50 -13.49 37.60
C SER A 61 5.79 -14.17 37.20
N SER A 62 6.83 -14.04 38.05
CA SER A 62 8.10 -14.74 37.85
C SER A 62 7.95 -16.26 37.90
N GLU A 63 7.06 -16.80 38.73
CA GLU A 63 6.77 -18.24 38.80
C GLU A 63 6.10 -18.72 37.51
N TRP A 64 5.14 -17.96 36.98
CA TRP A 64 4.49 -18.28 35.72
C TRP A 64 5.46 -18.20 34.54
N HIS A 65 6.27 -17.14 34.47
CA HIS A 65 7.34 -17.03 33.47
C HIS A 65 8.35 -18.18 33.53
N SER A 66 8.65 -18.68 34.74
CA SER A 66 9.54 -19.84 34.92
C SER A 66 8.88 -21.15 34.46
N LEU A 67 7.56 -21.29 34.65
CA LEU A 67 6.77 -22.40 34.10
C LEU A 67 6.74 -22.34 32.57
N GLU A 68 6.47 -21.18 31.99
CA GLU A 68 6.50 -20.95 30.55
C GLU A 68 7.87 -21.29 29.96
N ALA A 69 8.97 -20.97 30.65
CA ALA A 69 10.32 -21.27 30.23
C ALA A 69 10.77 -22.72 30.55
N GLY A 70 9.89 -23.58 31.07
CA GLY A 70 10.20 -24.99 31.39
C GLY A 70 11.19 -25.19 32.54
N LYS A 71 11.39 -24.18 33.40
CA LYS A 71 12.38 -24.21 34.50
C LYS A 71 11.86 -24.87 35.78
N VAL A 72 10.54 -24.94 35.93
CA VAL A 72 9.81 -25.43 37.11
C VAL A 72 8.56 -26.18 36.68
N THR A 73 8.02 -27.05 37.53
CA THR A 73 6.84 -27.85 37.20
C THR A 73 5.53 -27.09 37.49
N GLN A 74 4.45 -27.48 36.81
CA GLN A 74 3.13 -26.89 37.02
C GLN A 74 2.67 -27.00 38.48
N SER A 75 2.90 -28.15 39.13
CA SER A 75 2.47 -28.39 40.52
C SER A 75 3.13 -27.42 41.50
N GLU A 76 4.43 -27.14 41.34
CA GLU A 76 5.17 -26.22 42.20
C GLU A 76 4.66 -24.78 42.04
N VAL A 77 4.46 -24.37 40.78
CA VAL A 77 4.00 -23.01 40.45
C VAL A 77 2.56 -22.78 40.87
N PHE A 78 1.66 -23.74 40.67
CA PHE A 78 0.26 -23.59 41.03
C PHE A 78 0.08 -23.51 42.54
N GLY A 79 0.79 -24.35 43.31
CA GLY A 79 0.78 -24.28 44.77
C GLY A 79 1.31 -22.94 45.29
N GLY A 80 2.42 -22.45 44.73
CA GLY A 80 3.00 -21.15 45.08
C GLY A 80 2.07 -19.98 44.77
N LEU A 81 1.51 -19.94 43.57
CA LEU A 81 0.62 -18.87 43.12
C LEU A 81 -0.72 -18.87 43.85
N THR A 82 -1.29 -20.04 44.12
CA THR A 82 -2.53 -20.17 44.90
C THR A 82 -2.36 -19.55 46.27
N LYS A 83 -1.25 -19.84 46.96
CA LYS A 83 -0.94 -19.23 48.26
C LYS A 83 -0.69 -17.73 48.15
N ARG A 84 0.15 -17.30 47.21
CA ARG A 84 0.58 -15.89 47.08
C ARG A 84 -0.56 -14.95 46.72
N PHE A 85 -1.49 -15.39 45.90
CA PHE A 85 -2.64 -14.60 45.47
C PHE A 85 -3.92 -14.90 46.29
N ALA A 86 -3.82 -15.70 47.36
CA ALA A 86 -4.93 -16.10 48.21
C ALA A 86 -6.12 -16.69 47.42
N LEU A 87 -5.82 -17.54 46.46
CA LEU A 87 -6.82 -18.18 45.59
C LEU A 87 -7.40 -19.42 46.28
N ALA A 88 -8.64 -19.76 45.95
CA ALA A 88 -9.23 -21.04 46.37
C ALA A 88 -8.47 -22.21 45.73
N GLU A 89 -8.41 -23.34 46.43
CA GLU A 89 -7.81 -24.56 45.91
C GLU A 89 -8.46 -24.98 44.58
N GLY A 90 -7.65 -25.31 43.57
CA GLY A 90 -8.13 -25.66 42.24
C GLY A 90 -8.60 -24.49 41.35
N ALA A 91 -8.76 -23.28 41.88
CA ALA A 91 -9.26 -22.13 41.12
C ALA A 91 -8.40 -21.80 39.89
N LEU A 92 -7.07 -21.93 40.00
CA LEU A 92 -6.15 -21.67 38.89
C LEU A 92 -6.30 -22.69 37.76
N GLN A 93 -6.35 -23.99 38.11
CA GLN A 93 -6.57 -25.08 37.17
C GLN A 93 -7.90 -24.91 36.43
N GLN A 94 -8.99 -24.63 37.16
CA GLN A 94 -10.31 -24.43 36.59
C GLN A 94 -10.36 -23.17 35.71
N THR A 95 -9.73 -22.07 36.12
CA THR A 95 -9.67 -20.84 35.31
C THR A 95 -8.95 -21.07 34.00
N ILE A 96 -7.81 -21.77 34.01
CA ILE A 96 -7.07 -22.12 32.78
C ILE A 96 -7.92 -23.04 31.89
N GLN A 97 -8.58 -24.05 32.45
CA GLN A 97 -9.44 -24.94 31.68
C GLN A 97 -10.57 -24.19 30.96
N LEU A 98 -11.21 -23.26 31.66
CA LEU A 98 -12.27 -22.41 31.11
C LEU A 98 -11.70 -21.44 30.05
N ALA A 99 -10.59 -20.76 30.34
CA ALA A 99 -9.93 -19.88 29.38
C ALA A 99 -9.53 -20.65 28.10
N SER A 100 -8.98 -21.86 28.24
CA SER A 100 -8.67 -22.70 27.10
C SER A 100 -9.92 -23.19 26.35
N SER A 101 -11.12 -23.17 26.94
CA SER A 101 -12.35 -23.53 26.21
C SER A 101 -12.93 -22.39 25.37
N THR A 102 -12.48 -21.15 25.59
CA THR A 102 -12.89 -20.00 24.76
C THR A 102 -11.97 -19.75 23.57
N LEU A 103 -10.97 -20.61 23.37
CA LEU A 103 -10.04 -20.50 22.27
C LEU A 103 -10.75 -20.76 20.95
N THR A 104 -10.64 -19.80 20.04
CA THR A 104 -11.13 -19.92 18.67
C THR A 104 -10.00 -19.61 17.70
N LEU A 105 -9.99 -20.29 16.56
CA LEU A 105 -9.05 -19.97 15.49
C LEU A 105 -9.35 -18.56 14.95
N ASN A 106 -8.31 -17.79 14.62
CA ASN A 106 -8.47 -16.60 13.82
C ASN A 106 -8.57 -17.00 12.35
N GLU A 107 -9.76 -17.45 11.92
CA GLU A 107 -9.97 -18.09 10.63
C GLU A 107 -9.51 -17.22 9.45
N ASP A 108 -9.88 -15.94 9.46
CA ASP A 108 -9.49 -14.99 8.40
C ASP A 108 -7.97 -14.83 8.29
N PHE A 109 -7.30 -14.67 9.44
CA PHE A 109 -5.84 -14.54 9.48
C PHE A 109 -5.14 -15.82 9.01
N VAL A 110 -5.61 -16.98 9.46
CA VAL A 110 -5.05 -18.28 9.10
C VAL A 110 -5.27 -18.59 7.62
N ALA A 111 -6.45 -18.27 7.07
CA ALA A 111 -6.73 -18.40 5.64
C ALA A 111 -5.78 -17.52 4.81
N ALA A 112 -5.53 -16.29 5.25
CA ALA A 112 -4.59 -15.39 4.58
C ALA A 112 -3.15 -15.91 4.63
N VAL A 113 -2.66 -16.37 5.78
CA VAL A 113 -1.32 -16.97 5.90
C VAL A 113 -1.19 -18.23 5.04
N ARG A 114 -2.23 -19.07 4.99
CA ARG A 114 -2.27 -20.25 4.12
C ARG A 114 -2.15 -19.85 2.64
N SER A 115 -2.93 -18.87 2.20
CA SER A 115 -2.85 -18.34 0.83
C SER A 115 -1.46 -17.78 0.49
N LEU A 116 -0.82 -17.05 1.42
CA LEU A 116 0.54 -16.56 1.23
C LEU A 116 1.54 -17.72 1.08
N LYS A 117 1.38 -18.78 1.88
CA LYS A 117 2.23 -19.97 1.80
C LYS A 117 2.04 -20.72 0.48
N GLU A 118 0.80 -20.93 0.05
CA GLU A 118 0.45 -21.57 -1.23
C GLU A 118 1.00 -20.78 -2.43
N ASN A 119 0.90 -19.46 -2.41
CA ASN A 119 1.40 -18.57 -3.47
C ASN A 119 2.92 -18.35 -3.46
N SER A 120 3.64 -18.94 -2.50
CA SER A 120 5.10 -18.79 -2.37
C SER A 120 5.90 -19.87 -3.10
N ASP A 121 5.25 -20.81 -3.78
CA ASP A 121 5.89 -21.99 -4.38
C ASP A 121 6.77 -22.77 -3.37
N GLY A 122 6.34 -22.81 -2.10
CA GLY A 122 7.06 -23.47 -1.01
C GLY A 122 8.26 -22.69 -0.46
N GLN A 123 8.47 -21.43 -0.87
CA GLN A 123 9.56 -20.60 -0.37
C GLN A 123 9.27 -19.97 0.99
N LEU A 124 8.00 -19.73 1.33
CA LEU A 124 7.61 -19.14 2.61
C LEU A 124 7.55 -20.21 3.71
N ARG A 125 8.42 -20.08 4.70
CA ARG A 125 8.35 -20.86 5.95
C ARG A 125 7.52 -20.12 6.99
N VAL A 126 6.58 -20.81 7.62
CA VAL A 126 5.73 -20.27 8.68
C VAL A 126 6.03 -20.99 9.98
N ILE A 127 6.35 -20.23 11.03
CA ILE A 127 6.85 -20.76 12.29
C ILE A 127 6.02 -20.22 13.44
N ALA A 128 5.62 -21.09 14.37
CA ALA A 128 5.00 -20.67 15.61
C ALA A 128 6.08 -20.29 16.64
N ALA A 129 5.92 -19.15 17.29
CA ALA A 129 6.87 -18.58 18.23
C ALA A 129 6.11 -18.02 19.45
N THR A 130 5.91 -18.83 20.48
CA THR A 130 4.96 -18.52 21.55
C THR A 130 5.48 -18.79 22.97
N ASN A 131 5.01 -17.99 23.94
CA ASN A 131 5.27 -18.23 25.35
C ASN A 131 4.21 -19.20 25.90
N MET A 132 4.58 -20.47 26.06
CA MET A 132 3.70 -21.52 26.58
C MET A 132 4.52 -22.58 27.31
N SER A 133 3.96 -23.11 28.41
CA SER A 133 4.44 -24.36 29.01
C SER A 133 4.15 -25.55 28.08
N ALA A 134 4.82 -26.68 28.33
CA ALA A 134 4.58 -27.91 27.55
C ALA A 134 3.11 -28.38 27.66
N GLU A 135 2.52 -28.34 28.85
CA GLU A 135 1.11 -28.70 29.07
C GLU A 135 0.17 -27.74 28.36
N SER A 136 0.42 -26.42 28.46
CA SER A 136 -0.41 -25.40 27.82
C SER A 136 -0.40 -25.57 26.30
N TYR A 137 0.77 -25.81 25.70
CA TYR A 137 0.90 -26.07 24.27
C TYR A 137 0.09 -27.29 23.84
N ASN A 138 0.18 -28.41 24.57
CA ASN A 138 -0.59 -29.61 24.26
C ASN A 138 -2.10 -29.37 24.33
N ILE A 139 -2.57 -28.61 25.33
CA ILE A 139 -3.97 -28.24 25.46
C ILE A 139 -4.42 -27.41 24.26
N VAL A 140 -3.72 -26.31 23.96
CA VAL A 140 -4.06 -25.42 22.85
C VAL A 140 -4.06 -26.21 21.53
N ARG A 141 -3.03 -27.01 21.27
CA ARG A 141 -2.91 -27.84 20.06
C ARG A 141 -4.03 -28.85 19.89
N SER A 142 -4.53 -29.44 20.98
CA SER A 142 -5.63 -30.41 20.91
C SER A 142 -7.00 -29.77 20.67
N LYS A 143 -7.15 -28.46 20.96
CA LYS A 143 -8.43 -27.75 20.88
C LYS A 143 -8.65 -26.98 19.59
N ILE A 144 -7.58 -26.42 19.01
CA ILE A 144 -7.68 -25.62 17.79
C ILE A 144 -7.02 -26.34 16.61
N GLY A 145 -7.67 -26.29 15.44
CA GLY A 145 -7.11 -26.76 14.18
C GLY A 145 -6.12 -25.75 13.55
N GLY A 146 -5.78 -25.95 12.28
CA GLY A 146 -4.98 -25.00 11.50
C GLY A 146 -3.46 -25.08 11.71
N TRP A 147 -2.96 -26.00 12.56
CA TRP A 147 -1.53 -26.15 12.81
C TRP A 147 -0.73 -26.62 11.60
N ASP A 148 -1.41 -27.11 10.55
CA ASP A 148 -0.82 -27.50 9.26
C ASP A 148 -0.09 -26.35 8.54
N ILE A 149 -0.39 -25.09 8.89
CA ILE A 149 0.33 -23.95 8.31
C ILE A 149 1.78 -23.89 8.80
N PHE A 150 2.08 -24.40 9.99
CA PHE A 150 3.39 -24.26 10.62
C PHE A 150 4.35 -25.36 10.17
N ASP A 151 5.53 -24.94 9.70
CA ASP A 151 6.65 -25.85 9.40
C ASP A 151 7.38 -26.25 10.68
N ASP A 152 7.48 -25.33 11.65
CA ASP A 152 8.11 -25.54 12.95
C ASP A 152 7.35 -24.81 14.06
N VAL A 153 7.52 -25.31 15.30
CA VAL A 153 6.93 -24.72 16.50
C VAL A 153 7.99 -24.55 17.58
N TYR A 154 8.21 -23.30 17.99
CA TYR A 154 9.10 -22.93 19.09
C TYR A 154 8.27 -22.35 20.25
N THR A 155 8.21 -23.13 21.33
CA THR A 155 7.63 -22.69 22.59
C THR A 155 8.73 -22.17 23.52
N SER A 156 8.38 -21.29 24.45
CA SER A 156 9.31 -20.88 25.51
C SER A 156 9.82 -22.06 26.33
N ALA A 157 8.99 -23.09 26.53
CA ALA A 157 9.37 -24.28 27.29
C ALA A 157 10.41 -25.12 26.55
N SER A 158 10.24 -25.32 25.24
CA SER A 158 11.21 -26.07 24.42
C SER A 158 12.55 -25.36 24.29
N LEU A 159 12.56 -24.02 24.29
CA LEU A 159 13.79 -23.24 24.15
C LEU A 159 14.48 -22.91 25.50
N GLY A 160 13.78 -23.05 26.62
CA GLY A 160 14.27 -22.72 27.96
C GLY A 160 14.35 -21.21 28.26
N VAL A 161 13.76 -20.39 27.39
CA VAL A 161 13.82 -18.93 27.36
C VAL A 161 12.50 -18.42 26.80
N ARG A 162 12.04 -17.21 27.14
CA ARG A 162 10.74 -16.68 26.70
C ARG A 162 10.86 -15.33 26.01
N LYS A 163 9.89 -14.96 25.18
CA LYS A 163 9.74 -13.58 24.70
C LYS A 163 9.41 -12.65 25.89
N PRO A 164 9.92 -11.42 25.97
CA PRO A 164 10.77 -10.71 25.01
C PRO A 164 12.28 -10.87 25.28
N GLU A 165 12.74 -11.93 25.95
CA GLU A 165 14.19 -12.12 26.15
C GLU A 165 14.86 -12.37 24.79
N GLN A 166 15.95 -11.65 24.49
CA GLN A 166 16.66 -11.72 23.20
C GLN A 166 17.06 -13.16 22.83
N GLY A 167 17.43 -13.95 23.84
CA GLY A 167 17.82 -15.35 23.68
C GLY A 167 16.71 -16.24 23.09
N PHE A 168 15.43 -15.86 23.19
CA PHE A 168 14.35 -16.58 22.52
C PHE A 168 14.49 -16.49 21.00
N PHE A 169 14.61 -15.27 20.47
CA PHE A 169 14.72 -15.04 19.03
C PHE A 169 16.03 -15.63 18.48
N ASP A 170 17.13 -15.48 19.21
CA ASP A 170 18.42 -16.04 18.80
C ASP A 170 18.39 -17.56 18.66
N ARG A 171 17.77 -18.26 19.62
CA ARG A 171 17.65 -19.71 19.59
C ARG A 171 16.67 -20.16 18.51
N ALA A 172 15.49 -19.53 18.41
CA ALA A 172 14.49 -19.87 17.41
C ALA A 172 15.04 -19.70 15.98
N LEU A 173 15.70 -18.58 15.68
CA LEU A 173 16.31 -18.34 14.37
C LEU A 173 17.43 -19.34 14.06
N LYS A 174 18.31 -19.62 15.05
CA LYS A 174 19.40 -20.58 14.89
C LYS A 174 18.89 -21.99 14.63
N ASP A 175 17.96 -22.47 15.45
CA ASP A 175 17.42 -23.83 15.35
C ASP A 175 16.60 -24.00 14.06
N ALA A 176 15.89 -22.95 13.63
CA ALA A 176 15.14 -22.96 12.37
C ALA A 176 16.04 -22.80 11.14
N GLY A 177 17.31 -22.38 11.30
CA GLY A 177 18.19 -22.04 10.18
C GLY A 177 17.74 -20.82 9.40
N LEU A 178 17.12 -19.84 10.07
CA LEU A 178 16.59 -18.62 9.46
C LEU A 178 17.53 -17.42 9.59
N ASN A 179 17.49 -16.53 8.61
CA ASN A 179 18.12 -15.23 8.67
C ASN A 179 17.13 -14.19 9.21
N ALA A 180 17.54 -13.45 10.25
CA ALA A 180 16.71 -12.40 10.84
C ALA A 180 16.21 -11.38 9.80
N LYS A 181 17.09 -10.91 8.90
CA LYS A 181 16.75 -9.88 7.90
C LYS A 181 15.68 -10.31 6.89
N SER A 182 15.51 -11.63 6.69
CA SER A 182 14.50 -12.20 5.80
C SER A 182 13.31 -12.80 6.56
N THR A 183 13.18 -12.49 7.86
CA THR A 183 12.11 -13.01 8.72
C THR A 183 11.21 -11.88 9.21
N VAL A 184 9.91 -12.03 9.00
CA VAL A 184 8.86 -11.18 9.57
C VAL A 184 8.37 -11.82 10.86
N PHE A 185 8.19 -11.04 11.92
CA PHE A 185 7.62 -11.47 13.19
C PHE A 185 6.32 -10.73 13.49
N VAL A 186 5.28 -11.47 13.84
CA VAL A 186 3.95 -10.93 14.19
C VAL A 186 3.59 -11.34 15.62
N ASP A 187 3.26 -10.36 16.46
CA ASP A 187 2.94 -10.55 17.88
C ASP A 187 1.99 -9.44 18.36
N ASP A 188 1.11 -9.73 19.32
CA ASP A 188 0.17 -8.75 19.90
C ASP A 188 0.82 -7.86 20.97
N ARG A 189 2.02 -8.21 21.44
CA ARG A 189 2.75 -7.46 22.47
C ARG A 189 3.87 -6.60 21.89
N PRO A 190 3.83 -5.27 22.11
CA PRO A 190 4.87 -4.35 21.62
C PRO A 190 6.29 -4.73 22.06
N GLU A 191 6.48 -5.18 23.29
CA GLU A 191 7.80 -5.55 23.82
C GLU A 191 8.43 -6.75 23.07
N ASN A 192 7.60 -7.69 22.59
CA ASN A 192 8.07 -8.83 21.80
C ASN A 192 8.49 -8.35 20.40
N VAL A 193 7.69 -7.50 19.77
CA VAL A 193 7.96 -6.93 18.44
C VAL A 193 9.24 -6.10 18.45
N ILE A 194 9.42 -5.23 19.45
CA ILE A 194 10.63 -4.39 19.61
C ILE A 194 11.86 -5.28 19.73
N CYS A 195 11.81 -6.32 20.56
CA CYS A 195 12.95 -7.21 20.73
C CYS A 195 13.31 -7.94 19.42
N ALA A 196 12.33 -8.46 18.69
CA ALA A 196 12.54 -9.06 17.37
C ALA A 196 13.21 -8.09 16.39
N GLN A 197 12.75 -6.84 16.35
CA GLN A 197 13.35 -5.78 15.52
C GLN A 197 14.81 -5.49 15.92
N CYS A 198 15.12 -5.43 17.22
CA CYS A 198 16.49 -5.28 17.71
C CYS A 198 17.41 -6.46 17.33
N ARG A 199 16.84 -7.62 16.97
CA ARG A 199 17.59 -8.77 16.43
C ARG A 199 17.70 -8.76 14.90
N GLY A 200 17.17 -7.73 14.24
CA GLY A 200 17.26 -7.53 12.79
C GLY A 200 16.08 -8.09 12.00
N MET A 201 15.01 -8.52 12.68
CA MET A 201 13.77 -8.99 12.04
C MET A 201 12.87 -7.83 11.62
N GLN A 202 11.94 -8.09 10.71
CA GLN A 202 10.85 -7.17 10.42
C GLN A 202 9.70 -7.42 11.40
N GLY A 203 9.49 -6.53 12.36
CA GLY A 203 8.41 -6.68 13.36
C GLY A 203 7.10 -6.03 12.92
N VAL A 204 5.98 -6.74 13.13
CA VAL A 204 4.60 -6.29 12.92
C VAL A 204 3.82 -6.47 14.22
N LEU A 205 3.28 -5.38 14.76
CA LEU A 205 2.36 -5.44 15.89
C LEU A 205 0.97 -5.87 15.41
N PHE A 206 0.41 -6.90 16.05
CA PHE A 206 -0.92 -7.36 15.74
C PHE A 206 -1.98 -6.48 16.44
N ASP A 207 -2.60 -5.57 15.69
CA ASP A 207 -3.69 -4.71 16.18
C ASP A 207 -5.08 -5.18 15.70
N LYS A 208 -5.20 -5.43 14.39
CA LYS A 208 -6.40 -5.88 13.71
C LYS A 208 -6.05 -6.83 12.57
N THR A 209 -6.85 -7.88 12.42
CA THR A 209 -6.63 -8.93 11.41
C THR A 209 -6.47 -8.37 9.99
N ASP A 210 -7.37 -7.48 9.55
CA ASP A 210 -7.37 -6.88 8.21
C ASP A 210 -6.08 -6.10 7.90
N ARG A 211 -5.63 -5.25 8.84
CA ARG A 211 -4.40 -4.46 8.71
C ARG A 211 -3.15 -5.32 8.68
N VAL A 212 -3.09 -6.36 9.51
CA VAL A 212 -1.95 -7.26 9.54
C VAL A 212 -1.90 -8.09 8.24
N ILE A 213 -3.05 -8.59 7.76
CA ILE A 213 -3.14 -9.27 6.45
C ILE A 213 -2.65 -8.34 5.33
N GLN A 214 -3.07 -7.09 5.32
CA GLN A 214 -2.60 -6.09 4.36
C GLN A 214 -1.07 -5.95 4.40
N LYS A 215 -0.49 -5.83 5.59
CA LYS A 215 0.96 -5.71 5.77
C LYS A 215 1.72 -6.98 5.38
N LEU A 216 1.20 -8.17 5.69
CA LEU A 216 1.80 -9.43 5.27
C LEU A 216 1.79 -9.57 3.74
N ASN A 217 0.72 -9.15 3.08
CA ASN A 217 0.67 -9.13 1.61
C ASN A 217 1.73 -8.18 1.01
N SER A 218 2.05 -7.06 1.65
CA SER A 218 3.11 -6.17 1.13
C SER A 218 4.53 -6.73 1.30
N PHE A 219 4.72 -7.67 2.25
CA PHE A 219 5.98 -8.40 2.40
C PHE A 219 6.09 -9.60 1.48
N PHE A 220 5.05 -10.44 1.42
CA PHE A 220 5.12 -11.78 0.83
C PHE A 220 4.34 -11.93 -0.48
N GLY A 221 3.34 -11.09 -0.73
CA GLY A 221 2.51 -11.18 -1.92
C GLY A 221 3.14 -10.56 -3.16
N ASP A 222 2.58 -10.87 -4.34
CA ASP A 222 2.86 -10.11 -5.55
C ASP A 222 1.84 -8.96 -5.69
N PRO A 223 2.24 -7.70 -5.43
CA PRO A 223 1.30 -6.58 -5.45
C PRO A 223 0.74 -6.31 -6.85
N VAL A 224 1.53 -6.57 -7.90
CA VAL A 224 1.13 -6.35 -9.29
C VAL A 224 0.12 -7.39 -9.71
N GLU A 225 0.35 -8.67 -9.41
CA GLU A 225 -0.61 -9.72 -9.77
C GLU A 225 -1.88 -9.68 -8.93
N ARG A 226 -1.80 -9.28 -7.65
CA ARG A 226 -2.98 -9.03 -6.82
C ARG A 226 -3.85 -7.91 -7.41
N GLY A 227 -3.24 -6.79 -7.81
CA GLY A 227 -3.96 -5.70 -8.49
C GLY A 227 -4.57 -6.14 -9.83
N ARG A 228 -3.84 -6.91 -10.64
CA ARG A 228 -4.35 -7.47 -11.91
C ARG A 228 -5.52 -8.43 -11.69
N SER A 229 -5.43 -9.29 -10.69
CA SER A 229 -6.49 -10.23 -10.34
C SER A 229 -7.75 -9.48 -9.90
N TRP A 230 -7.60 -8.45 -9.08
CA TRP A 230 -8.71 -7.59 -8.69
C TRP A 230 -9.35 -6.90 -9.90
N LEU A 231 -8.56 -6.31 -10.80
CA LEU A 231 -9.07 -5.66 -12.02
C LEU A 231 -9.88 -6.63 -12.88
N ARG A 232 -9.38 -7.86 -13.11
CA ARG A 232 -10.08 -8.88 -13.90
C ARG A 232 -11.39 -9.32 -13.24
N ALA A 233 -11.41 -9.45 -11.91
CA ALA A 233 -12.60 -9.85 -11.16
C ALA A 233 -13.72 -8.78 -11.21
N HIS A 234 -13.36 -7.51 -11.38
CA HIS A 234 -14.30 -6.37 -11.41
C HIS A 234 -14.46 -5.75 -12.80
N ALA A 235 -14.01 -6.45 -13.84
CA ALA A 235 -14.06 -6.00 -15.23
C ALA A 235 -15.45 -5.42 -15.60
N LYS A 236 -15.47 -4.25 -16.23
CA LYS A 236 -16.67 -3.50 -16.66
C LYS A 236 -17.59 -2.99 -15.53
N GLY A 237 -17.26 -3.25 -14.27
CA GLY A 237 -18.00 -2.77 -13.10
C GLY A 237 -17.33 -1.62 -12.33
N MET A 238 -16.16 -1.17 -12.78
CA MET A 238 -15.32 -0.21 -12.05
C MET A 238 -15.70 1.25 -12.35
N TRP A 239 -16.86 1.69 -11.87
CA TRP A 239 -17.32 3.07 -12.02
C TRP A 239 -16.70 4.01 -10.99
N CYS A 240 -16.91 5.30 -11.19
CA CYS A 240 -16.45 6.31 -10.25
C CYS A 240 -17.39 6.39 -9.05
N ILE A 241 -16.83 6.75 -7.90
CA ILE A 241 -17.55 7.03 -6.67
C ILE A 241 -17.09 8.40 -6.17
N SER A 242 -18.04 9.24 -5.75
CA SER A 242 -17.73 10.51 -5.10
C SER A 242 -17.30 10.31 -3.65
N ASN A 243 -16.62 11.29 -3.06
CA ASN A 243 -16.38 11.29 -1.61
C ASN A 243 -17.67 11.38 -0.76
N THR A 244 -18.84 11.50 -1.38
CA THR A 244 -20.17 11.42 -0.73
C THR A 244 -20.84 10.06 -0.93
N GLY A 245 -20.17 9.09 -1.54
CA GLY A 245 -20.67 7.73 -1.75
C GLY A 245 -21.63 7.58 -2.94
N MET A 246 -21.69 8.55 -3.86
CA MET A 246 -22.53 8.44 -5.06
C MET A 246 -21.74 7.83 -6.21
N GLU A 247 -22.30 6.79 -6.83
CA GLU A 247 -21.79 6.23 -8.08
C GLU A 247 -21.96 7.26 -9.22
N ILE A 248 -20.93 7.38 -10.05
CA ILE A 248 -20.87 8.26 -11.21
C ILE A 248 -20.39 7.43 -12.40
N ARG A 249 -21.27 7.22 -13.37
CA ARG A 249 -20.94 6.53 -14.62
C ARG A 249 -20.46 7.54 -15.64
N GLU A 250 -19.16 7.59 -15.81
CA GLU A 250 -18.49 8.56 -16.65
C GLU A 250 -17.34 7.91 -17.45
N GLN A 251 -17.00 8.48 -18.60
CA GLN A 251 -16.12 7.89 -19.59
C GLN A 251 -14.63 8.26 -19.39
N PHE A 252 -14.33 9.39 -18.77
CA PHE A 252 -12.96 9.88 -18.57
C PHE A 252 -12.10 8.87 -17.78
N GLN A 253 -12.54 8.37 -16.62
CA GLN A 253 -11.77 7.35 -15.90
C GLN A 253 -11.82 5.96 -16.55
N GLN A 254 -12.86 5.63 -17.33
CA GLN A 254 -12.84 4.42 -18.17
C GLN A 254 -11.74 4.50 -19.24
N LEU A 255 -11.56 5.69 -19.85
CA LEU A 255 -10.49 5.94 -20.81
C LEU A 255 -9.12 5.92 -20.13
N LEU A 256 -8.96 6.50 -18.93
CA LEU A 256 -7.71 6.40 -18.16
C LEU A 256 -7.39 4.94 -17.79
N LEU A 257 -8.39 4.18 -17.36
CA LEU A 257 -8.26 2.76 -17.07
C LEU A 257 -7.76 1.99 -18.31
N LEU A 258 -8.37 2.22 -19.48
CA LEU A 258 -7.91 1.64 -20.75
C LEU A 258 -6.50 2.12 -21.11
N HIS A 259 -6.20 3.41 -20.96
CA HIS A 259 -4.89 4.00 -21.26
C HIS A 259 -3.76 3.40 -20.42
N TRP A 260 -4.04 3.10 -19.15
CA TRP A 260 -3.04 2.53 -18.26
C TRP A 260 -2.86 1.03 -18.43
N THR A 261 -3.92 0.29 -18.76
CA THR A 261 -3.90 -1.17 -18.85
C THR A 261 -3.69 -1.71 -20.25
N ASN A 262 -4.14 -0.97 -21.27
CA ASN A 262 -4.32 -1.43 -22.65
C ASN A 262 -5.16 -2.72 -22.73
N ASP A 263 -6.14 -2.90 -21.83
CA ASP A 263 -6.98 -4.09 -21.75
C ASP A 263 -8.47 -3.73 -21.92
N TRP A 264 -8.98 -3.98 -23.12
CA TRP A 264 -10.38 -3.78 -23.48
C TRP A 264 -11.37 -4.67 -22.71
N GLY A 265 -10.89 -5.76 -22.11
CA GLY A 265 -11.72 -6.63 -21.28
C GLY A 265 -12.20 -5.93 -20.00
N LEU A 266 -11.45 -4.93 -19.53
CA LEU A 266 -11.69 -4.27 -18.25
C LEU A 266 -12.70 -3.12 -18.29
N VAL A 267 -12.93 -2.53 -19.47
CA VAL A 267 -13.61 -1.24 -19.60
C VAL A 267 -14.95 -1.35 -20.32
N ASP A 268 -15.78 -0.33 -20.13
CA ASP A 268 -16.97 -0.06 -20.93
C ASP A 268 -16.84 1.35 -21.53
N ILE A 269 -16.73 1.47 -22.85
CA ILE A 269 -16.49 2.73 -23.58
C ILE A 269 -17.66 2.97 -24.54
N ALA A 270 -18.49 3.97 -24.24
CA ALA A 270 -19.69 4.25 -25.03
C ALA A 270 -19.40 4.95 -26.38
N GLN A 271 -18.45 5.89 -26.39
CA GLN A 271 -18.09 6.67 -27.59
C GLN A 271 -16.71 6.24 -28.10
N LEU A 272 -16.68 5.47 -29.20
CA LEU A 272 -15.44 5.01 -29.85
C LEU A 272 -14.98 5.98 -30.94
N ASN A 273 -15.89 6.34 -31.85
CA ASN A 273 -15.63 7.21 -33.02
C ASN A 273 -16.82 8.17 -33.26
N PRO A 274 -17.08 9.13 -32.35
CA PRO A 274 -18.15 10.10 -32.53
C PRO A 274 -17.87 11.00 -33.75
N PRO A 275 -18.81 11.13 -34.72
CA PRO A 275 -18.59 11.92 -35.94
C PRO A 275 -18.32 13.43 -35.70
N SER A 276 -18.65 13.94 -34.50
CA SER A 276 -18.32 15.31 -34.07
C SER A 276 -16.82 15.52 -33.91
N GLY A 277 -16.05 14.46 -33.63
CA GLY A 277 -14.68 14.57 -33.12
C GLY A 277 -14.62 15.12 -31.69
N GLN A 278 -15.69 14.97 -30.92
CA GLN A 278 -15.82 15.50 -29.56
C GLN A 278 -16.44 14.42 -28.68
N TRP A 279 -15.84 14.19 -27.50
CA TRP A 279 -16.28 13.20 -26.53
C TRP A 279 -16.91 13.89 -25.32
N ASN A 280 -17.89 13.21 -24.73
CA ASN A 280 -18.59 13.65 -23.55
C ASN A 280 -18.17 12.81 -22.35
N CYS A 281 -17.96 13.42 -21.19
CA CYS A 281 -17.69 12.71 -19.95
C CYS A 281 -18.86 11.79 -19.50
N PHE A 282 -20.12 12.12 -19.83
CA PHE A 282 -21.33 11.39 -19.38
C PHE A 282 -22.14 10.78 -20.54
N PRO A 283 -21.59 9.84 -21.33
CA PRO A 283 -22.33 9.24 -22.43
C PRO A 283 -23.31 8.13 -21.98
N TYR A 284 -23.28 7.74 -20.70
CA TYR A 284 -24.07 6.62 -20.14
C TYR A 284 -25.41 7.04 -19.54
N GLY A 285 -25.71 8.34 -19.49
CA GLY A 285 -26.92 8.84 -18.83
C GLY A 285 -26.80 10.31 -18.43
N PRO A 286 -27.76 10.83 -17.63
CA PRO A 286 -27.71 12.20 -17.18
C PRO A 286 -26.46 12.47 -16.32
N PRO A 287 -25.84 13.65 -16.43
CA PRO A 287 -24.71 14.02 -15.60
C PRO A 287 -25.06 13.98 -14.11
N VAL A 288 -24.16 13.42 -13.29
CA VAL A 288 -24.38 13.25 -11.85
C VAL A 288 -23.58 14.29 -11.09
N LEU A 289 -24.18 14.89 -10.05
CA LEU A 289 -23.53 15.87 -9.16
C LEU A 289 -22.93 17.10 -9.87
N THR A 290 -23.46 17.43 -11.06
CA THR A 290 -23.04 18.56 -11.89
C THR A 290 -24.26 19.22 -12.56
N THR A 291 -24.05 20.06 -13.57
CA THR A 291 -25.12 20.72 -14.34
C THR A 291 -25.99 19.73 -15.09
N GLU A 292 -27.29 20.03 -15.24
CA GLU A 292 -28.26 19.19 -15.97
C GLU A 292 -27.81 18.78 -17.38
N VAL A 293 -27.16 19.70 -18.09
CA VAL A 293 -26.52 19.44 -19.38
C VAL A 293 -25.00 19.59 -19.22
N PHE A 294 -24.25 18.55 -19.54
CA PHE A 294 -22.80 18.56 -19.57
C PHE A 294 -22.33 18.52 -21.03
N PRO A 295 -21.67 19.57 -21.54
CA PRO A 295 -21.18 19.59 -22.92
C PRO A 295 -19.98 18.68 -23.08
N GLU A 296 -19.68 18.33 -24.32
CA GLU A 296 -18.42 17.70 -24.70
C GLU A 296 -17.24 18.55 -24.20
N ASP A 297 -16.19 17.87 -23.76
CA ASP A 297 -15.09 18.48 -23.05
C ASP A 297 -13.75 18.09 -23.65
N LEU A 298 -12.78 19.01 -23.54
CA LEU A 298 -11.48 18.85 -24.16
C LEU A 298 -10.63 17.81 -23.42
N ASP A 299 -10.95 17.49 -22.17
CA ASP A 299 -10.18 16.57 -21.34
C ASP A 299 -10.49 15.12 -21.70
N THR A 300 -11.77 14.75 -21.71
CA THR A 300 -12.30 13.46 -22.21
C THR A 300 -11.93 13.26 -23.67
N THR A 301 -12.06 14.30 -24.50
CA THR A 301 -11.63 14.24 -25.90
C THR A 301 -10.13 13.97 -26.01
N SER A 302 -9.30 14.63 -25.22
CA SER A 302 -7.84 14.45 -25.30
C SER A 302 -7.41 13.03 -24.91
N ILE A 303 -7.94 12.49 -23.81
CA ILE A 303 -7.61 11.11 -23.43
C ILE A 303 -8.17 10.10 -24.45
N ALA A 304 -9.36 10.33 -25.01
CA ALA A 304 -9.91 9.49 -26.07
C ALA A 304 -8.97 9.44 -27.29
N LEU A 305 -8.48 10.58 -27.77
CA LEU A 305 -7.57 10.67 -28.92
C LEU A 305 -6.18 10.06 -28.67
N LEU A 306 -5.77 9.95 -27.40
CA LEU A 306 -4.50 9.34 -27.00
C LEU A 306 -4.60 7.82 -26.80
N THR A 307 -5.81 7.30 -26.61
CA THR A 307 -6.05 5.91 -26.19
C THR A 307 -6.77 5.08 -27.24
N LEU A 308 -7.76 5.65 -27.93
CA LEU A 308 -8.61 4.93 -28.88
C LEU A 308 -7.98 4.89 -30.27
N ASP A 309 -8.35 3.87 -31.05
CA ASP A 309 -8.08 3.81 -32.49
C ASP A 309 -9.13 4.65 -33.22
N VAL A 310 -8.82 5.94 -33.39
CA VAL A 310 -9.72 6.95 -33.97
C VAL A 310 -9.40 7.16 -35.44
N ASP A 311 -10.43 7.19 -36.28
CA ASP A 311 -10.28 7.49 -37.71
C ASP A 311 -9.52 8.80 -37.91
N LEU A 312 -8.53 8.80 -38.82
CA LEU A 312 -7.63 9.93 -39.01
C LEU A 312 -8.38 11.25 -39.29
N ASP A 313 -9.43 11.21 -40.11
CA ASP A 313 -10.25 12.39 -40.42
C ASP A 313 -10.98 12.93 -39.18
N ILE A 314 -11.47 12.04 -38.31
CA ILE A 314 -12.10 12.40 -37.04
C ILE A 314 -11.07 12.99 -36.09
N LYS A 315 -9.88 12.39 -36.00
CA LYS A 315 -8.77 12.87 -35.17
C LYS A 315 -8.32 14.27 -35.58
N GLN A 316 -8.10 14.51 -36.87
CA GLN A 316 -7.73 15.84 -37.37
C GLN A 316 -8.82 16.88 -37.12
N LYS A 317 -10.08 16.52 -37.39
CA LYS A 317 -11.24 17.37 -37.08
C LYS A 317 -11.34 17.71 -35.60
N ALA A 318 -11.09 16.75 -34.71
CA ALA A 318 -11.10 16.97 -33.27
C ALA A 318 -10.03 17.99 -32.85
N MET A 319 -8.81 17.84 -33.35
CA MET A 319 -7.71 18.76 -33.09
C MET A 319 -7.97 20.17 -33.63
N ASP A 320 -8.49 20.29 -34.86
CA ASP A 320 -8.85 21.59 -35.44
C ASP A 320 -9.99 22.26 -34.68
N ASN A 321 -10.90 21.47 -34.09
CA ASN A 321 -11.92 21.98 -33.20
C ASN A 321 -11.31 22.47 -31.88
N ILE A 322 -10.37 21.75 -31.27
CA ILE A 322 -9.70 22.19 -30.04
C ILE A 322 -9.09 23.60 -30.20
N LEU A 323 -8.44 23.87 -31.35
CA LEU A 323 -7.83 25.18 -31.62
C LEU A 323 -8.84 26.35 -31.67
N LYS A 324 -10.12 26.08 -31.90
CA LYS A 324 -11.19 27.10 -31.87
C LYS A 324 -11.61 27.46 -30.43
N TYR A 325 -11.21 26.66 -29.45
CA TYR A 325 -11.57 26.79 -28.03
C TYR A 325 -10.33 27.05 -27.17
N LEU A 326 -9.45 27.93 -27.65
CA LEU A 326 -8.36 28.48 -26.87
C LEU A 326 -8.77 29.84 -26.29
N ASN A 327 -8.27 30.16 -25.10
CA ASN A 327 -8.33 31.51 -24.57
C ASN A 327 -7.35 32.43 -25.32
N PRO A 328 -7.39 33.77 -25.12
CA PRO A 328 -6.47 34.69 -25.77
C PRO A 328 -4.97 34.44 -25.51
N ASP A 329 -4.64 33.71 -24.43
CA ASP A 329 -3.27 33.35 -24.07
C ASP A 329 -2.83 32.00 -24.68
N GLY A 330 -3.69 31.37 -25.49
CA GLY A 330 -3.40 30.09 -26.17
C GLY A 330 -3.58 28.84 -25.30
N LEU A 331 -4.27 28.93 -24.17
CA LEU A 331 -4.64 27.80 -23.32
C LEU A 331 -6.02 27.24 -23.67
N ALA A 332 -6.17 25.93 -23.61
CA ALA A 332 -7.42 25.25 -23.93
C ALA A 332 -8.50 25.49 -22.86
N TYR A 333 -9.70 25.87 -23.28
CA TYR A 333 -10.88 25.86 -22.42
C TYR A 333 -11.26 24.42 -22.05
N CYS A 334 -12.08 24.26 -21.00
CA CYS A 334 -12.51 22.95 -20.54
C CYS A 334 -13.51 22.30 -21.50
N TYR A 335 -14.36 23.10 -22.17
CA TYR A 335 -15.54 22.62 -22.91
C TYR A 335 -15.57 23.13 -24.35
N PHE A 336 -16.20 22.37 -25.23
CA PHE A 336 -16.60 22.83 -26.57
C PHE A 336 -17.85 23.73 -26.53
N ASP A 337 -17.98 24.56 -25.49
CA ASP A 337 -19.12 25.46 -25.26
C ASP A 337 -18.63 26.90 -24.99
N PRO A 338 -18.82 27.85 -25.93
CA PRO A 338 -18.37 29.23 -25.75
C PRO A 338 -19.13 29.96 -24.61
N GLY A 339 -20.31 29.46 -24.21
CA GLY A 339 -21.05 29.94 -23.05
C GLY A 339 -20.46 29.49 -21.72
N ARG A 340 -19.47 28.59 -21.73
CA ARG A 340 -18.76 28.09 -20.54
C ARG A 340 -17.24 28.25 -20.69
N PRO A 341 -16.71 29.48 -20.72
CA PRO A 341 -15.28 29.76 -20.93
C PRO A 341 -14.43 29.46 -19.67
N ARG A 342 -14.51 28.22 -19.16
CA ARG A 342 -13.76 27.80 -17.99
C ARG A 342 -12.38 27.33 -18.40
N LEU A 343 -11.38 27.74 -17.64
CA LEU A 343 -9.98 27.37 -17.85
C LEU A 343 -9.53 26.43 -16.74
N ASP A 344 -8.76 25.41 -17.13
CA ASP A 344 -7.97 24.59 -16.22
C ASP A 344 -6.63 24.25 -16.88
N PRO A 345 -5.49 24.71 -16.34
CA PRO A 345 -4.18 24.48 -16.95
C PRO A 345 -3.83 22.99 -17.14
N PHE A 346 -4.35 22.09 -16.32
CA PHE A 346 -4.01 20.67 -16.44
C PHE A 346 -4.72 20.03 -17.64
N ILE A 347 -5.91 20.54 -18.02
CA ILE A 347 -6.57 20.16 -19.28
C ILE A 347 -5.74 20.64 -20.47
N SER A 348 -5.16 21.84 -20.40
CA SER A 348 -4.22 22.32 -21.45
C SER A 348 -2.99 21.41 -21.57
N ALA A 349 -2.46 20.88 -20.46
CA ALA A 349 -1.38 19.89 -20.49
C ALA A 349 -1.81 18.57 -21.16
N ASN A 350 -3.06 18.12 -20.93
CA ASN A 350 -3.59 16.93 -21.57
C ASN A 350 -3.76 17.13 -23.09
N VAL A 351 -4.30 18.29 -23.49
CA VAL A 351 -4.40 18.70 -24.89
C VAL A 351 -3.02 18.75 -25.55
N LEU A 352 -2.01 19.31 -24.88
CA LEU A 352 -0.65 19.40 -25.40
C LEU A 352 -0.09 18.02 -25.78
N ARG A 353 -0.36 16.98 -24.97
CA ARG A 353 0.04 15.59 -25.28
C ARG A 353 -0.54 15.11 -26.61
N VAL A 354 -1.80 15.45 -26.93
CA VAL A 354 -2.46 15.05 -28.18
C VAL A 354 -1.74 15.66 -29.39
N PHE A 355 -1.41 16.95 -29.30
CA PHE A 355 -0.80 17.69 -30.40
C PHE A 355 0.62 17.20 -30.68
N TYR A 356 1.43 16.98 -29.65
CA TYR A 356 2.75 16.38 -29.82
C TYR A 356 2.68 14.93 -30.34
N ALA A 357 1.74 14.12 -29.83
CA ALA A 357 1.51 12.77 -30.36
C ALA A 357 1.03 12.73 -31.81
N SER A 358 0.75 13.88 -32.42
CA SER A 358 0.32 14.03 -33.81
C SER A 358 1.21 14.99 -34.61
N GLU A 359 2.42 15.27 -34.12
CA GLU A 359 3.42 16.15 -34.78
C GLU A 359 2.92 17.59 -35.03
N ARG A 360 1.99 18.06 -34.19
CA ARG A 360 1.35 19.38 -34.25
C ARG A 360 1.65 20.24 -33.01
N GLY A 361 2.69 19.91 -32.25
CA GLY A 361 3.06 20.58 -31.00
C GLY A 361 3.33 22.09 -31.14
N ASN A 362 3.80 22.52 -32.31
CA ASN A 362 4.05 23.92 -32.66
C ASN A 362 2.79 24.81 -32.66
N GLU A 363 1.59 24.24 -32.76
CA GLU A 363 0.34 24.99 -32.71
C GLU A 363 -0.06 25.39 -31.28
N LEU A 364 0.60 24.84 -30.25
CA LEU A 364 0.31 25.07 -28.83
C LEU A 364 1.52 25.57 -28.03
N GLN A 365 2.43 26.29 -28.67
CA GLN A 365 3.61 26.87 -28.01
C GLN A 365 3.29 27.74 -26.79
N PRO A 366 2.24 28.60 -26.79
CA PRO A 366 1.87 29.33 -25.58
C PRO A 366 1.51 28.42 -24.41
N ALA A 367 0.82 27.30 -24.68
CA ALA A 367 0.49 26.33 -23.64
C ALA A 367 1.73 25.61 -23.11
N LEU A 368 2.69 25.25 -23.98
CA LEU A 368 3.97 24.69 -23.55
C LEU A 368 4.72 25.64 -22.61
N HIS A 369 4.90 26.91 -22.99
CA HIS A 369 5.56 27.89 -22.15
C HIS A 369 4.85 28.07 -20.80
N PHE A 370 3.51 28.04 -20.78
CA PHE A 370 2.76 28.08 -19.53
C PHE A 370 3.02 26.85 -18.64
N MET A 371 3.19 25.65 -19.23
CA MET A 371 3.57 24.44 -18.47
C MET A 371 4.96 24.58 -17.87
N GLU A 372 5.91 25.15 -18.63
CA GLU A 372 7.25 25.42 -18.13
C GLU A 372 7.24 26.42 -16.97
N ASP A 373 6.47 27.50 -17.07
CA ASP A 373 6.32 28.49 -16.00
C ASP A 373 5.68 27.89 -14.75
N MET A 374 4.67 27.03 -14.92
CA MET A 374 4.06 26.28 -13.82
C MET A 374 5.09 25.44 -13.08
N LEU A 375 5.96 24.71 -13.80
CA LEU A 375 7.03 23.92 -13.18
C LEU A 375 8.13 24.81 -12.57
N ARG A 376 8.56 25.86 -13.27
CA ARG A 376 9.63 26.78 -12.85
C ARG A 376 9.29 27.48 -11.54
N THR A 377 8.06 27.97 -11.42
CA THR A 377 7.58 28.71 -10.25
C THR A 377 7.06 27.79 -9.14
N GLY A 378 6.72 26.54 -9.44
CA GLY A 378 6.06 25.63 -8.51
C GLY A 378 4.55 25.89 -8.35
N ALA A 379 3.95 26.77 -9.16
CA ALA A 379 2.54 27.15 -9.03
C ALA A 379 1.56 25.97 -9.16
N PHE A 380 1.96 24.88 -9.83
CA PHE A 380 1.14 23.66 -9.95
C PHE A 380 0.82 22.99 -8.61
N GLU A 381 1.58 23.27 -7.54
CA GLU A 381 1.38 22.65 -6.23
C GLU A 381 0.07 23.06 -5.55
N HIS A 382 -0.55 24.17 -5.97
CA HIS A 382 -1.87 24.57 -5.48
C HIS A 382 -3.02 23.71 -6.02
N GLY A 383 -2.75 22.88 -7.04
CA GLY A 383 -3.79 22.29 -7.87
C GLY A 383 -4.56 23.36 -8.67
N THR A 384 -5.59 22.92 -9.38
CA THR A 384 -6.40 23.74 -10.28
C THR A 384 -7.89 23.54 -9.99
N ARG A 385 -8.77 24.12 -10.81
CA ARG A 385 -10.21 24.07 -10.58
C ARG A 385 -10.71 22.62 -10.43
N TYR A 386 -10.30 21.73 -11.34
CA TYR A 386 -10.71 20.32 -11.34
C TYR A 386 -9.63 19.39 -10.81
N TYR A 387 -8.35 19.72 -10.97
CA TYR A 387 -7.25 18.86 -10.53
C TYR A 387 -6.68 19.31 -9.19
N HIS A 388 -7.14 18.69 -8.12
CA HIS A 388 -6.64 18.98 -6.77
C HIS A 388 -5.28 18.34 -6.46
N LEU A 389 -4.82 17.41 -7.30
CA LEU A 389 -3.56 16.67 -7.12
C LEU A 389 -2.49 17.23 -8.05
N PRO A 390 -1.44 17.91 -7.53
CA PRO A 390 -0.37 18.47 -8.35
C PRO A 390 0.35 17.42 -9.22
N ASP A 391 0.46 16.20 -8.71
CA ASP A 391 1.16 15.09 -9.36
C ASP A 391 0.50 14.64 -10.68
N PHE A 392 -0.76 15.04 -10.93
CA PHE A 392 -1.45 14.79 -12.20
C PHE A 392 -0.81 15.56 -13.37
N LEU A 393 -0.41 16.82 -13.14
CA LEU A 393 0.33 17.60 -14.13
C LEU A 393 1.68 16.96 -14.41
N LEU A 394 2.41 16.56 -13.36
CA LEU A 394 3.71 15.93 -13.52
C LEU A 394 3.59 14.62 -14.33
N TYR A 395 2.54 13.84 -14.10
CA TYR A 395 2.23 12.68 -14.93
C TYR A 395 2.00 13.04 -16.39
N TYR A 396 1.11 14.00 -16.69
CA TYR A 396 0.86 14.43 -18.07
C TYR A 396 2.12 14.90 -18.79
N LEU A 397 2.92 15.74 -18.16
CA LEU A 397 4.16 16.26 -18.74
C LEU A 397 5.23 15.17 -18.87
N SER A 398 5.28 14.20 -17.94
CA SER A 398 6.19 13.05 -18.08
C SER A 398 5.85 12.18 -19.27
N GLU A 399 4.56 11.98 -19.57
CA GLU A 399 4.16 11.18 -20.72
C GLU A 399 4.48 11.93 -22.02
N LEU A 400 4.22 13.25 -22.06
CA LEU A 400 4.64 14.13 -23.16
C LEU A 400 6.14 13.99 -23.44
N CYS A 401 6.98 14.18 -22.41
CA CYS A 401 8.43 14.09 -22.53
C CYS A 401 8.92 12.70 -22.95
N SER A 402 8.36 11.64 -22.36
CA SER A 402 8.80 10.26 -22.63
C SER A 402 8.43 9.77 -24.04
N LYS A 403 7.32 10.25 -24.60
CA LYS A 403 6.87 9.91 -25.97
C LYS A 403 7.58 10.70 -27.05
N ASN A 404 8.21 11.82 -26.69
CA ASN A 404 8.88 12.70 -27.62
C ASN A 404 10.35 12.90 -27.21
N PRO A 405 11.19 11.85 -27.11
CA PRO A 405 12.51 11.94 -26.48
C PRO A 405 13.54 12.78 -27.28
N SER A 406 13.28 13.03 -28.56
CA SER A 406 14.20 13.74 -29.46
C SER A 406 13.86 15.21 -29.68
N ASP A 407 12.70 15.67 -29.18
CA ASP A 407 12.28 17.06 -29.35
C ASP A 407 13.05 17.95 -28.37
N SER A 408 14.01 18.71 -28.88
CA SER A 408 14.86 19.59 -28.08
C SER A 408 14.10 20.78 -27.47
N GLU A 409 12.96 21.16 -28.04
CA GLU A 409 12.12 22.21 -27.45
C GLU A 409 11.56 21.81 -26.07
N LEU A 410 11.48 20.51 -25.77
CA LEU A 410 11.03 20.01 -24.48
C LEU A 410 12.16 19.86 -23.45
N ASP A 411 13.42 20.22 -23.78
CA ASP A 411 14.57 20.01 -22.88
C ASP A 411 14.41 20.78 -21.56
N SER A 412 14.01 22.06 -21.60
CA SER A 412 13.74 22.84 -20.39
C SER A 412 12.61 22.23 -19.56
N LEU A 413 11.56 21.74 -20.21
CA LEU A 413 10.45 21.05 -19.55
C LEU A 413 10.92 19.76 -18.84
N ARG A 414 11.77 18.95 -19.49
CA ARG A 414 12.34 17.72 -18.91
C ARG A 414 13.15 18.00 -17.65
N ASP A 415 14.02 19.00 -17.69
CA ASP A 415 14.88 19.36 -16.57
C ASP A 415 14.05 19.83 -15.36
N LEU A 416 13.10 20.74 -15.60
CA LEU A 416 12.19 21.23 -14.58
C LEU A 416 11.33 20.09 -14.01
N LEU A 417 10.80 19.21 -14.86
CA LEU A 417 9.98 18.08 -14.44
C LEU A 417 10.78 17.11 -13.55
N CYS A 418 12.00 16.76 -13.94
CA CYS A 418 12.88 15.91 -13.15
C CYS A 418 13.17 16.53 -11.77
N GLN A 419 13.39 17.85 -11.72
CA GLN A 419 13.57 18.57 -10.47
C GLN A 419 12.32 18.48 -9.57
N ARG A 420 11.14 18.84 -10.12
CA ARG A 420 9.88 18.85 -9.37
C ARG A 420 9.47 17.46 -8.89
N LEU A 421 9.72 16.41 -9.69
CA LEU A 421 9.47 15.02 -9.27
C LEU A 421 10.32 14.64 -8.05
N LYS A 422 11.63 14.94 -8.07
CA LYS A 422 12.56 14.65 -6.96
C LYS A 422 12.16 15.37 -5.67
N GLU A 423 11.76 16.63 -5.77
CA GLU A 423 11.33 17.44 -4.62
C GLU A 423 10.05 16.88 -3.96
N ARG A 424 9.18 16.23 -4.75
CA ARG A 424 7.89 15.71 -4.27
C ARG A 424 7.90 14.24 -3.86
N MET A 425 8.97 13.47 -4.08
CA MET A 425 9.02 12.06 -3.68
C MET A 425 8.75 11.90 -2.18
N GLY A 426 7.76 11.09 -1.81
CA GLY A 426 7.35 10.90 -0.42
C GLY A 426 6.59 12.08 0.22
N SER A 427 6.14 13.08 -0.55
CA SER A 427 5.43 14.25 -0.02
C SER A 427 3.98 13.98 0.40
N THR A 428 3.42 12.84 0.01
CA THR A 428 2.00 12.49 0.16
C THR A 428 1.82 11.03 0.56
N ASN A 429 0.67 10.70 1.16
CA ASN A 429 0.32 9.36 1.62
C ASN A 429 -1.06 8.93 1.12
N ASP A 430 -1.33 9.16 -0.17
CA ASP A 430 -2.54 8.73 -0.88
C ASP A 430 -2.18 8.04 -2.20
N ALA A 431 -2.97 7.04 -2.59
CA ALA A 431 -2.63 6.18 -3.72
C ALA A 431 -2.66 6.93 -5.07
N SER A 432 -3.52 7.94 -5.21
CA SER A 432 -3.61 8.76 -6.42
C SER A 432 -2.32 9.52 -6.68
N SER A 433 -1.88 10.36 -5.75
CA SER A 433 -0.69 11.21 -5.90
C SER A 433 0.57 10.38 -6.00
N VAL A 434 0.70 9.36 -5.14
CA VAL A 434 1.85 8.46 -5.11
C VAL A 434 1.94 7.63 -6.39
N GLY A 435 0.81 7.10 -6.88
CA GLY A 435 0.75 6.35 -8.14
C GLY A 435 1.12 7.20 -9.36
N LEU A 436 0.57 8.42 -9.46
CA LEU A 436 0.88 9.37 -10.54
C LEU A 436 2.36 9.76 -10.53
N ARG A 437 2.90 10.10 -9.36
CA ARG A 437 4.30 10.51 -9.21
C ARG A 437 5.27 9.36 -9.47
N LEU A 438 4.97 8.15 -9.02
CA LEU A 438 5.78 6.97 -9.32
C LEU A 438 5.76 6.66 -10.83
N LEU A 439 4.59 6.69 -11.47
CA LEU A 439 4.49 6.49 -12.91
C LEU A 439 5.25 7.58 -13.70
N ALA A 440 5.13 8.84 -13.27
CA ALA A 440 5.87 9.95 -13.86
C ALA A 440 7.39 9.80 -13.66
N SER A 441 7.82 9.32 -12.50
CA SER A 441 9.22 9.02 -12.22
C SER A 441 9.75 7.95 -13.16
N ASN A 442 8.99 6.87 -13.40
CA ASN A 442 9.36 5.82 -14.35
C ASN A 442 9.47 6.36 -15.79
N ASN A 443 8.52 7.19 -16.22
CA ASN A 443 8.56 7.83 -17.54
C ASN A 443 9.83 8.67 -17.75
N MET A 444 10.32 9.29 -16.66
CA MET A 444 11.54 10.10 -16.64
C MET A 444 12.79 9.31 -16.21
N ARG A 445 12.70 7.98 -16.05
CA ARG A 445 13.81 7.08 -15.64
C ARG A 445 14.45 7.49 -14.30
N LEU A 446 13.62 7.89 -13.34
CA LEU A 446 14.03 8.27 -11.99
C LEU A 446 13.72 7.14 -11.01
N THR A 447 14.72 6.74 -10.22
CA THR A 447 14.51 5.80 -9.10
C THR A 447 13.67 6.46 -8.00
N ASN A 448 12.50 5.90 -7.70
CA ASN A 448 11.60 6.40 -6.66
C ASN A 448 11.17 5.28 -5.69
N THR A 449 12.10 4.88 -4.81
CA THR A 449 11.87 3.82 -3.82
C THR A 449 10.92 4.24 -2.71
N THR A 450 10.87 5.54 -2.39
CA THR A 450 10.00 6.09 -1.34
C THR A 450 8.53 5.91 -1.70
N ASP A 451 8.12 6.42 -2.87
CA ASP A 451 6.72 6.30 -3.30
C ASP A 451 6.34 4.86 -3.63
N ARG A 452 7.28 4.06 -4.16
CA ARG A 452 7.05 2.62 -4.32
C ARG A 452 6.65 1.97 -3.00
N ARG A 453 7.38 2.25 -1.91
CA ARG A 453 7.05 1.70 -0.58
C ARG A 453 5.70 2.20 -0.07
N VAL A 454 5.41 3.50 -0.19
CA VAL A 454 4.11 4.06 0.21
C VAL A 454 2.97 3.40 -0.56
N LEU A 455 3.11 3.24 -1.88
CA LEU A 455 2.09 2.62 -2.70
C LEU A 455 1.85 1.15 -2.31
N LEU A 456 2.90 0.40 -2.00
CA LEU A 456 2.77 -0.98 -1.50
C LEU A 456 2.02 -1.05 -0.16
N ASP A 457 2.28 -0.10 0.74
CA ASP A 457 1.61 -0.02 2.04
C ASP A 457 0.14 0.40 1.93
N LEU A 458 -0.26 1.06 0.82
CA LEU A 458 -1.63 1.49 0.56
C LEU A 458 -2.49 0.44 -0.16
N GLN A 459 -1.93 -0.68 -0.64
CA GLN A 459 -2.72 -1.71 -1.33
C GLN A 459 -3.67 -2.40 -0.35
N GLY A 460 -4.97 -2.47 -0.67
CA GLY A 460 -5.97 -3.18 0.12
C GLY A 460 -5.68 -4.68 0.27
N SER A 461 -6.33 -5.34 1.23
CA SER A 461 -6.21 -6.80 1.44
C SER A 461 -6.79 -7.61 0.27
N ASP A 462 -7.75 -7.04 -0.46
CA ASP A 462 -8.33 -7.57 -1.70
C ASP A 462 -7.45 -7.35 -2.95
N GLY A 463 -6.39 -6.54 -2.83
CA GLY A 463 -5.45 -6.23 -3.90
C GLY A 463 -5.70 -4.92 -4.64
N SER A 464 -6.77 -4.18 -4.29
CA SER A 464 -7.10 -2.90 -4.93
C SER A 464 -6.33 -1.72 -4.33
N TRP A 465 -6.43 -0.58 -5.00
CA TRP A 465 -6.12 0.73 -4.44
C TRP A 465 -7.30 1.67 -4.68
N MET A 466 -7.56 2.56 -3.71
CA MET A 466 -8.59 3.59 -3.81
C MET A 466 -8.00 4.98 -3.69
N GLY A 467 -8.60 5.93 -4.38
CA GLY A 467 -8.22 7.34 -4.35
C GLY A 467 -9.12 8.19 -5.25
N TYR A 468 -9.05 9.50 -5.08
CA TYR A 468 -9.77 10.47 -5.90
C TYR A 468 -8.80 11.15 -6.86
N LEU A 469 -9.18 11.34 -8.12
CA LEU A 469 -8.31 11.91 -9.16
C LEU A 469 -8.59 13.39 -9.40
N TYR A 470 -9.87 13.78 -9.43
CA TYR A 470 -10.30 15.15 -9.70
C TYR A 470 -11.46 15.55 -8.78
N ARG A 471 -11.88 16.80 -8.88
CA ARG A 471 -13.02 17.37 -8.15
C ARG A 471 -13.93 18.16 -9.06
N TYR A 472 -15.19 18.30 -8.71
CA TYR A 472 -16.03 19.30 -9.36
C TYR A 472 -15.68 20.70 -8.88
N GLY A 473 -15.31 21.58 -9.81
CA GLY A 473 -14.78 22.90 -9.45
C GLY A 473 -15.72 23.86 -8.72
N PHE A 474 -17.03 23.61 -8.69
CA PHE A 474 -17.98 24.42 -7.91
C PHE A 474 -18.20 23.86 -6.51
N SER A 475 -18.51 22.57 -6.40
CA SER A 475 -18.87 21.92 -5.13
C SER A 475 -17.66 21.40 -4.34
N GLY A 476 -16.51 21.22 -4.98
CA GLY A 476 -15.33 20.60 -4.37
C GLY A 476 -15.46 19.09 -4.13
N ILE A 477 -16.57 18.47 -4.56
CA ILE A 477 -16.78 17.02 -4.43
C ILE A 477 -15.68 16.30 -5.20
N LEU A 478 -15.02 15.35 -4.53
CA LEU A 478 -13.93 14.55 -5.07
C LEU A 478 -14.49 13.34 -5.81
N ILE A 479 -13.92 13.02 -6.98
CA ILE A 479 -14.32 11.90 -7.84
C ILE A 479 -13.12 10.97 -8.05
N GLY A 480 -13.35 9.67 -7.89
CA GLY A 480 -12.32 8.63 -7.95
C GLY A 480 -12.91 7.28 -8.29
N SER A 481 -12.06 6.29 -8.52
CA SER A 481 -12.48 4.92 -8.80
C SER A 481 -11.40 3.95 -8.33
N GLU A 482 -11.79 2.87 -7.67
CA GLU A 482 -10.85 1.78 -7.34
C GLU A 482 -10.22 1.18 -8.60
N GLY A 483 -10.97 1.08 -9.70
CA GLY A 483 -10.45 0.55 -10.96
C GLY A 483 -9.33 1.39 -11.56
N ALA A 484 -9.57 2.69 -11.73
CA ALA A 484 -8.59 3.59 -12.30
C ALA A 484 -7.32 3.67 -11.42
N ILE A 485 -7.47 3.78 -10.09
CA ILE A 485 -6.32 3.85 -9.18
C ILE A 485 -5.56 2.52 -9.11
N THR A 486 -6.27 1.39 -9.12
CA THR A 486 -5.62 0.06 -9.16
C THR A 486 -4.82 -0.11 -10.45
N ALA A 487 -5.38 0.29 -11.60
CA ALA A 487 -4.67 0.26 -12.88
C ALA A 487 -3.43 1.15 -12.90
N LEU A 488 -3.56 2.38 -12.40
CA LEU A 488 -2.44 3.31 -12.22
C LEU A 488 -1.34 2.67 -11.36
N ALA A 489 -1.70 2.13 -10.20
CA ALA A 489 -0.76 1.54 -9.26
C ALA A 489 -0.05 0.31 -9.86
N VAL A 490 -0.78 -0.58 -10.52
CA VAL A 490 -0.24 -1.74 -11.24
C VAL A 490 0.77 -1.30 -12.30
N LYS A 491 0.43 -0.30 -13.13
CA LYS A 491 1.32 0.22 -14.16
C LYS A 491 2.58 0.85 -13.56
N ALA A 492 2.42 1.66 -12.51
CA ALA A 492 3.52 2.33 -11.81
C ALA A 492 4.49 1.33 -11.14
N LEU A 493 3.97 0.32 -10.45
CA LEU A 493 4.78 -0.71 -9.80
C LEU A 493 5.48 -1.62 -10.81
N HIS A 494 4.83 -1.95 -11.93
CA HIS A 494 5.46 -2.74 -12.99
C HIS A 494 6.62 -1.98 -13.67
N GLY A 495 6.48 -0.67 -13.88
CA GLY A 495 7.54 0.17 -14.48
C GLY A 495 8.78 0.25 -13.60
N ALA A 496 8.62 0.45 -12.28
CA ALA A 496 9.74 0.58 -11.34
C ALA A 496 10.61 -0.69 -11.24
N HIS A 497 10.05 -1.87 -11.56
CA HIS A 497 10.78 -3.12 -11.59
C HIS A 497 11.79 -3.22 -12.75
N ARG A 498 11.56 -2.50 -13.86
CA ARG A 498 12.45 -2.53 -15.03
C ARG A 498 13.72 -1.68 -14.84
N ASP A 499 13.68 -0.67 -13.98
CA ASP A 499 14.85 0.18 -13.68
C ASP A 499 15.73 -0.38 -12.55
N SER A 500 15.29 -1.45 -11.87
CA SER A 500 16.02 -2.11 -10.78
C SER A 500 16.71 -3.42 -11.21
N GLN A 501 16.57 -3.81 -12.47
CA GLN A 501 17.30 -4.90 -13.14
C GLN A 501 18.29 -4.28 -14.12
#